data_AF-A0A1R1XKY4-F1
#
_entry.id   AF-A0A1R1XKY4-F1
#
_cell.length_a   1.000
_cell.length_b   1.000
_cell.length_c   1.000
_cell.angle_alpha   90.00
_cell.angle_beta   90.00
_cell.angle_gamma   90.00
#
_symmetry.space_group_name_H-M   'P 1'
#
loop_
_entity.id
_entity.type
_entity.pdbx_description
1 polymer ?
#
loop_
_entity_poly.entity_id
_entity_poly.type
_entity_poly.pdbx_seq_one_letter_code
_entity_poly.pdbx_strand_id
1 'polypeptide(L)'
;MCKLTEIQVLTGHEGQVWKVRWNPAGDRLLSCSGDKSIRLWAPLNPSILKQIHSPPSRKDSGWTCLFNLDNAHKRAVRHVCFEPTSGQVFASASFDGTCAIWDQNYSKGS
;
A
#
# COMPACT_ATOMS: atom_id res chain seq x y z
N MET A 1 20.90 -21.98 -7.95
CA MET A 1 20.28 -21.66 -6.65
C MET A 1 19.66 -20.27 -6.79
N CYS A 2 18.34 -20.12 -6.60
CA CYS A 2 17.71 -18.80 -6.62
C CYS A 2 18.04 -18.06 -5.31
N LYS A 3 18.51 -16.82 -5.39
CA LYS A 3 18.83 -15.98 -4.24
C LYS A 3 17.75 -14.93 -4.08
N LEU A 4 17.11 -14.89 -2.91
CA LEU A 4 16.21 -13.79 -2.55
C LEU A 4 17.06 -12.65 -1.98
N THR A 5 16.82 -11.43 -2.47
CA THR A 5 17.43 -10.21 -1.96
C THR A 5 16.33 -9.25 -1.57
N GLU A 6 16.42 -8.69 -0.36
CA GLU A 6 15.56 -7.58 0.03
C GLU A 6 15.87 -6.35 -0.83
N ILE A 7 14.84 -5.79 -1.48
CA ILE A 7 14.97 -4.62 -2.36
C ILE A 7 14.60 -3.34 -1.60
N GLN A 8 13.59 -3.40 -0.72
CA GLN A 8 13.12 -2.22 0.03
C GLN A 8 12.30 -2.64 1.27
N VAL A 9 12.47 -1.88 2.35
CA VAL A 9 11.59 -1.90 3.54
C VAL A 9 10.77 -0.60 3.58
N LEU A 10 9.44 -0.72 3.63
CA LEU A 10 8.53 0.42 3.70
C LEU A 10 8.23 0.74 5.16
N THR A 11 8.94 1.72 5.72
CA THR A 11 8.77 2.15 7.11
C THR A 11 7.71 3.24 7.23
N GLY A 12 6.86 3.16 8.24
CA GLY A 12 5.92 4.25 8.55
C GLY A 12 4.73 3.84 9.41
N HIS A 13 4.29 2.57 9.35
CA HIS A 13 3.31 2.05 10.31
C HIS A 13 3.91 1.99 11.72
N GLU A 14 3.11 2.36 12.72
CA GLU A 14 3.48 2.31 14.14
C GLU A 14 3.04 1.01 14.82
N GLY A 15 2.26 0.19 14.11
CA GLY A 15 1.77 -1.11 14.55
C GLY A 15 2.10 -2.23 13.58
N GLN A 16 1.67 -3.46 13.91
CA GLN A 16 1.88 -4.62 13.04
C GLN A 16 1.14 -4.43 11.72
N VAL A 17 1.84 -4.59 10.61
CA VAL A 17 1.24 -4.64 9.28
C VAL A 17 0.55 -6.00 9.09
N TRP A 18 -0.76 -5.99 8.86
CA TRP A 18 -1.57 -7.21 8.76
C TRP A 18 -1.75 -7.71 7.34
N LYS A 19 -1.77 -6.79 6.37
CA LYS A 19 -2.04 -7.11 4.97
C LYS A 19 -1.37 -6.12 4.05
N VAL A 20 -0.97 -6.61 2.87
CA VAL A 20 -0.57 -5.80 1.71
C VAL A 20 -1.28 -6.28 0.45
N ARG A 21 -1.55 -5.38 -0.49
CA ARG A 21 -2.14 -5.67 -1.81
C ARG A 21 -1.58 -4.76 -2.88
N TRP A 22 -1.15 -5.33 -3.99
CA TRP A 22 -0.89 -4.58 -5.21
C TRP A 22 -2.21 -4.12 -5.84
N ASN A 23 -2.19 -2.96 -6.47
CA ASN A 23 -3.27 -2.56 -7.36
C ASN A 23 -3.25 -3.40 -8.65
N PRO A 24 -4.34 -3.44 -9.43
CA PRO A 24 -4.40 -4.20 -10.67
C PRO A 24 -3.31 -3.83 -11.68
N ALA A 25 -2.92 -2.56 -11.73
CA ALA A 25 -1.85 -2.07 -12.61
C ALA A 25 -0.43 -2.45 -12.13
N GLY A 26 -0.27 -2.95 -10.90
CA GLY A 26 1.01 -3.40 -10.33
C GLY A 26 1.99 -2.28 -10.03
N ASP A 27 1.55 -1.03 -9.98
CA ASP A 27 2.40 0.14 -9.78
C ASP A 27 2.22 0.83 -8.42
N ARG A 28 1.24 0.36 -7.62
CA ARG A 28 0.95 0.84 -6.27
C ARG A 28 0.70 -0.32 -5.31
N LEU A 29 1.02 -0.10 -4.03
CA LEU A 29 0.81 -1.07 -2.96
C LEU A 29 -0.02 -0.46 -1.83
N LEU A 30 -1.10 -1.12 -1.41
CA LEU A 30 -1.79 -0.82 -0.16
C LEU A 30 -1.24 -1.66 0.98
N SER A 31 -1.13 -1.07 2.16
CA SER A 31 -0.88 -1.77 3.42
C SER A 31 -1.86 -1.32 4.50
N CYS A 32 -2.17 -2.21 5.45
CA CYS A 32 -3.00 -1.87 6.61
C CYS A 32 -2.45 -2.45 7.90
N SER A 33 -2.72 -1.79 9.03
CA SER A 33 -2.00 -2.05 10.27
C SER A 33 -2.88 -2.05 11.53
N GLY A 34 -2.32 -2.61 12.60
CA GLY A 34 -2.82 -2.55 13.97
C GLY A 34 -2.90 -1.12 14.54
N ASP A 35 -2.13 -0.18 13.97
CA ASP A 35 -2.18 1.25 14.28
C ASP A 35 -3.42 1.97 13.73
N LYS A 36 -4.35 1.21 13.10
CA LYS A 36 -5.61 1.70 12.52
C LYS A 36 -5.43 2.53 11.24
N SER A 37 -4.24 2.57 10.68
CA SER A 37 -3.96 3.28 9.43
C SER A 37 -3.97 2.35 8.21
N ILE A 38 -4.23 2.96 7.05
CA ILE A 38 -4.06 2.37 5.72
C ILE A 38 -3.11 3.27 4.93
N ARG A 39 -2.09 2.69 4.29
CA ARG A 39 -1.09 3.44 3.52
C ARG A 39 -1.05 2.98 2.07
N LEU A 40 -0.87 3.94 1.17
CA LEU A 40 -0.65 3.72 -0.25
C LEU A 40 0.78 4.07 -0.61
N TRP A 41 1.49 3.13 -1.21
CA TRP A 41 2.90 3.24 -1.55
C TRP A 41 3.10 3.20 -3.06
N ALA A 42 4.10 3.95 -3.52
CA ALA A 42 4.55 3.95 -4.91
C ALA A 42 6.06 4.14 -4.99
N PRO A 43 6.72 3.63 -6.03
CA PRO A 43 8.08 4.01 -6.33
C PRO A 43 8.14 5.47 -6.81
N LEU A 44 9.14 6.22 -6.37
CA LEU A 44 9.46 7.58 -6.82
C LEU A 44 9.76 7.61 -8.32
N ASN A 45 10.30 6.52 -8.86
CA ASN A 45 10.55 6.37 -10.28
C ASN A 45 9.90 5.07 -10.79
N PRO A 46 8.97 5.12 -11.77
CA PRO A 46 8.35 3.93 -12.34
C PRO A 46 9.36 2.93 -12.94
N SER A 47 10.55 3.37 -13.33
CA SER A 47 11.63 2.49 -13.81
C SER A 47 12.10 1.48 -12.74
N ILE A 48 11.92 1.78 -11.45
CA ILE A 48 12.20 0.86 -10.35
C ILE A 48 11.40 -0.42 -10.50
N LEU A 49 10.13 -0.36 -10.91
CA LEU A 49 9.27 -1.55 -11.10
C LEU A 49 9.81 -2.48 -12.18
N LYS A 50 10.43 -1.93 -13.22
CA LYS A 50 11.07 -2.72 -14.28
C LYS A 50 12.36 -3.38 -13.79
N GLN A 51 13.09 -2.72 -12.89
CA GLN A 51 14.31 -3.27 -12.28
C GLN A 51 14.03 -4.33 -11.21
N ILE A 52 12.82 -4.45 -10.65
CA ILE A 52 12.48 -5.54 -9.70
C ILE A 52 12.76 -6.93 -10.32
N HIS A 53 12.62 -7.06 -11.64
CA HIS A 53 12.88 -8.30 -12.38
C HIS A 53 14.34 -8.47 -12.82
N SER A 54 15.22 -7.53 -12.48
CA SER A 54 16.65 -7.52 -12.83
C SER A 54 17.50 -7.43 -11.56
N PRO A 55 18.78 -7.87 -11.56
CA PRO A 55 19.62 -7.77 -10.37
C PRO A 55 19.71 -6.31 -9.91
N PRO A 56 19.59 -6.05 -8.58
CA PRO A 56 19.44 -4.71 -8.05
C PRO A 56 20.70 -3.88 -8.37
N SER A 57 20.53 -2.90 -9.26
CA SER A 57 21.56 -1.92 -9.56
C SER A 57 21.17 -0.60 -8.88
N ARG A 58 21.77 -0.41 -7.71
CA ARG A 58 21.89 0.85 -6.94
C ARG A 58 20.78 1.21 -5.95
N LYS A 59 21.25 1.93 -4.93
CA LYS A 59 20.64 2.48 -3.70
C LYS A 59 19.43 3.41 -3.91
N ASP A 60 18.82 3.43 -5.08
CA ASP A 60 17.74 4.35 -5.44
C ASP A 60 16.38 3.63 -5.50
N SER A 61 16.16 2.62 -4.66
CA SER A 61 14.87 1.97 -4.42
C SER A 61 13.92 2.90 -3.66
N GLY A 62 13.79 4.15 -4.10
CA GLY A 62 13.01 5.17 -3.44
C GLY A 62 11.53 4.86 -3.56
N TRP A 63 10.98 4.09 -2.64
CA TRP A 63 9.54 3.99 -2.43
C TRP A 63 9.09 5.10 -1.51
N THR A 64 7.93 5.68 -1.78
CA THR A 64 7.33 6.72 -0.97
C THR A 64 5.89 6.36 -0.60
N CYS A 65 5.45 6.88 0.55
CA CYS A 65 4.06 6.83 0.97
C CYS A 65 3.31 7.96 0.24
N LEU A 66 2.52 7.63 -0.77
CA LEU A 66 1.70 8.61 -1.47
C LEU A 66 0.59 9.16 -0.58
N PHE A 67 0.03 8.30 0.26
CA PHE A 67 -1.07 8.66 1.13
C PHE A 67 -1.08 7.81 2.40
N ASN A 68 -1.46 8.43 3.51
CA ASN A 68 -1.65 7.81 4.81
C ASN A 68 -3.04 8.18 5.35
N LEU A 69 -3.90 7.19 5.49
CA LEU A 69 -5.20 7.34 6.13
C LEU A 69 -5.09 6.94 7.60
N ASP A 70 -4.79 7.91 8.45
CA ASP A 70 -4.76 7.69 9.90
C ASP A 70 -6.17 7.53 10.45
N ASN A 71 -6.32 6.65 11.45
CA ASN A 71 -7.60 6.35 12.08
C ASN A 71 -8.70 6.00 11.05
N ALA A 72 -8.35 5.25 9.99
CA ALA A 72 -9.29 4.75 9.00
C ALA A 72 -10.47 4.01 9.65
N HIS A 73 -10.19 3.36 10.78
CA HIS A 73 -11.14 2.59 11.59
C HIS A 73 -10.91 2.82 13.08
N LYS A 74 -11.89 2.47 13.92
CA LYS A 74 -11.79 2.64 15.40
C LYS A 74 -10.84 1.62 16.04
N ARG A 75 -10.61 0.48 15.36
CA ARG A 75 -9.69 -0.60 15.76
C ARG A 75 -8.83 -1.03 14.57
N ALA A 76 -7.94 -1.99 14.82
CA ALA A 76 -6.98 -2.53 13.86
C ALA A 76 -7.64 -2.92 12.52
N VAL A 77 -7.03 -2.46 11.43
CA VAL A 77 -7.43 -2.84 10.07
C VAL A 77 -6.72 -4.14 9.71
N ARG A 78 -7.49 -5.20 9.45
CA ARG A 78 -6.96 -6.55 9.24
C ARG A 78 -6.84 -6.93 7.78
N HIS A 79 -7.58 -6.24 6.92
CA HIS A 79 -7.60 -6.56 5.50
C HIS A 79 -7.83 -5.33 4.65
N VAL A 80 -7.23 -5.33 3.47
CA VAL A 80 -7.46 -4.36 2.38
C VAL A 80 -7.55 -5.09 1.05
N CYS A 81 -8.28 -4.52 0.10
CA CYS A 81 -8.38 -5.01 -1.27
C CYS A 81 -8.65 -3.86 -2.23
N PHE A 82 -7.88 -3.76 -3.31
CA PHE A 82 -8.24 -2.91 -4.43
C PHE A 82 -9.48 -3.44 -5.15
N GLU A 83 -10.24 -2.52 -5.73
CA GLU A 83 -11.17 -2.84 -6.81
C GLU A 83 -10.39 -3.47 -7.97
N PRO A 84 -10.84 -4.61 -8.52
CA PRO A 84 -9.99 -5.47 -9.35
C PRO A 84 -9.73 -4.94 -10.78
N THR A 85 -10.49 -3.96 -11.27
CA THR A 85 -10.45 -3.52 -12.66
C THR A 85 -9.64 -2.24 -12.84
N SER A 86 -10.08 -1.17 -12.19
CA SER A 86 -9.49 0.17 -12.27
C SER A 86 -8.50 0.46 -11.13
N GLY A 87 -8.71 -0.15 -9.96
CA GLY A 87 -7.95 0.13 -8.75
C GLY A 87 -8.19 1.54 -8.17
N GLN A 88 -9.17 2.29 -8.67
CA GLN A 88 -9.50 3.65 -8.17
C GLN A 88 -10.16 3.61 -6.79
N VAL A 89 -10.84 2.51 -6.48
CA VAL A 89 -11.53 2.27 -5.22
C VAL A 89 -10.82 1.14 -4.47
N PHE A 90 -10.84 1.18 -3.14
CA PHE A 90 -10.41 0.06 -2.33
C PHE A 90 -11.32 -0.17 -1.13
N ALA A 91 -11.37 -1.41 -0.65
CA ALA A 91 -12.10 -1.83 0.52
C ALA A 91 -11.15 -2.12 1.69
N SER A 92 -11.61 -1.87 2.91
CA SER A 92 -10.94 -2.28 4.15
C SER A 92 -11.89 -3.01 5.09
N ALA A 93 -11.35 -3.88 5.94
CA ALA A 93 -12.08 -4.58 7.00
C ALA A 93 -11.33 -4.48 8.34
N SER A 94 -12.07 -4.19 9.41
CA SER A 94 -11.50 -3.90 10.73
C SER A 94 -12.14 -4.70 11.86
N PHE A 95 -11.39 -4.84 12.95
CA PHE A 95 -11.87 -5.37 14.22
C PHE A 95 -12.91 -4.50 14.93
N ASP A 96 -13.21 -3.30 14.43
CA ASP A 96 -14.34 -2.50 14.93
C ASP A 96 -15.71 -2.98 14.45
N GLY A 97 -15.75 -4.07 13.68
CA GLY A 97 -16.97 -4.67 13.15
C GLY A 97 -17.44 -4.03 11.85
N THR A 98 -16.63 -3.17 11.23
CA THR A 98 -17.00 -2.47 10.00
C THR A 98 -16.06 -2.81 8.84
N CYS A 99 -16.65 -2.69 7.64
CA CYS A 99 -15.91 -2.56 6.39
C CYS A 99 -16.17 -1.16 5.82
N ALA A 100 -15.19 -0.60 5.13
CA ALA A 100 -15.31 0.70 4.48
C ALA A 100 -14.84 0.61 3.03
N ILE A 101 -15.43 1.45 2.17
CA ILE A 101 -15.05 1.61 0.77
C ILE A 101 -14.50 3.03 0.61
N TRP A 102 -13.36 3.15 -0.05
CA TRP A 102 -12.60 4.38 -0.18
C TRP A 102 -12.33 4.68 -1.65
N ASP A 103 -12.57 5.91 -2.06
CA ASP A 103 -12.26 6.41 -3.40
C ASP A 103 -10.95 7.21 -3.36
N GLN A 104 -10.01 6.89 -4.26
CA GLN A 104 -8.73 7.58 -4.38
C GLN A 104 -8.84 8.94 -5.12
N ASN A 105 -9.97 9.21 -5.79
CA ASN A 105 -10.20 10.42 -6.59
C ASN A 105 -11.04 11.49 -5.87
N TYR A 106 -11.43 11.29 -4.61
CA TYR A 106 -12.25 12.29 -3.91
C TYR A 106 -11.43 13.51 -3.49
N SER A 107 -11.21 14.43 -4.42
CA SER A 107 -11.01 15.83 -4.09
C SER A 107 -12.38 16.42 -3.70
N LYS A 108 -12.53 16.90 -2.47
CA LYS A 108 -13.62 17.86 -2.21
C LYS A 108 -13.45 18.98 -3.23
N GLY A 109 -14.49 19.23 -4.01
CA GLY A 109 -14.52 20.31 -4.99
C GLY A 109 -13.98 21.61 -4.41
N SER A 110 -13.21 22.29 -5.23
CA SER A 110 -12.80 23.70 -5.12
C SER A 110 -13.93 24.62 -4.66
#